data_AF-A0A940ZMI4-F1
#
_entry.id   AF-A0A940ZMI4-F1
#
_cell.length_a   1.000
_cell.length_b   1.000
_cell.length_c   1.000
_cell.angle_alpha   90.00
_cell.angle_beta   90.00
_cell.angle_gamma   90.00
#
_symmetry.space_group_name_H-M   'P 1'
#
loop_
_entity.id
_entity.type
_entity.pdbx_description
1 polymer ?
#
loop_
_entity_poly.entity_id
_entity_poly.type
_entity_poly.pdbx_seq_one_letter_code
_entity_poly.pdbx_strand_id
1 'polypeptide(L)'
;MNIFNTGDILQFAIRIEEDGEMFYHKAALNAETKEIRDFFNTMADEEARHKTIFEDMFKGIDVNPPAESFRGEYAAYLRDYIDGKVIFTRKEKDQAMSGSIDTIQAVRFSLGREIDSILYYHEAKQFIDKKHYPEIDRIIDEERKHFMKLADMEKKLR
;
A
#
# COMPACT_ATOMS: atom_id res chain seq x y z
N MET A 1 -4.45 13.95 23.06
CA MET A 1 -4.23 13.83 21.61
C MET A 1 -2.93 13.07 21.42
N ASN A 2 -2.97 11.83 20.90
CA ASN A 2 -1.73 11.15 20.54
C ASN A 2 -1.12 11.90 19.35
N ILE A 3 0.13 12.30 19.47
CA ILE A 3 0.90 12.89 18.38
C ILE A 3 1.15 11.76 17.38
N PHE A 4 0.67 11.92 16.15
CA PHE A 4 0.99 10.97 15.07
C PHE A 4 2.46 11.14 14.73
N ASN A 5 3.26 10.09 14.90
CA ASN A 5 4.71 10.14 14.77
C ASN A 5 5.19 9.34 13.54
N THR A 6 6.49 9.45 13.22
CA THR A 6 7.10 8.75 12.07
C THR A 6 6.94 7.23 12.15
N GLY A 7 6.94 6.66 13.36
CA GLY A 7 6.68 5.24 13.58
C GLY A 7 5.27 4.84 13.17
N ASP A 8 4.25 5.63 13.51
CA ASP A 8 2.86 5.35 13.12
C ASP A 8 2.69 5.36 11.59
N ILE A 9 3.39 6.28 10.89
CA ILE A 9 3.40 6.40 9.43
C ILE A 9 4.01 5.13 8.79
N LEU A 10 5.19 4.74 9.24
CA LEU A 10 5.86 3.55 8.70
C LEU A 10 5.10 2.27 9.04
N GLN A 11 4.51 2.18 10.25
CA GLN A 11 3.66 1.05 10.62
C GLN A 11 2.43 0.92 9.71
N PHE A 12 1.86 2.04 9.27
CA PHE A 12 0.77 1.99 8.31
C PHE A 12 1.25 1.60 6.92
N ALA A 13 2.40 2.09 6.45
CA ALA A 13 3.01 1.62 5.20
C ALA A 13 3.20 0.10 5.19
N ILE A 14 3.77 -0.47 6.27
CA ILE A 14 3.93 -1.92 6.45
C ILE A 14 2.58 -2.64 6.32
N ARG A 15 1.52 -2.07 6.90
CA ARG A 15 0.18 -2.66 6.85
C ARG A 15 -0.46 -2.57 5.45
N ILE A 16 -0.21 -1.51 4.69
CA ILE A 16 -0.66 -1.39 3.30
C ILE A 16 -0.09 -2.56 2.49
N GLU A 17 1.21 -2.78 2.60
CA GLU A 17 1.94 -3.83 1.88
C GLU A 17 1.52 -5.24 2.34
N GLU A 18 1.38 -5.46 3.64
CA GLU A 18 0.89 -6.75 4.18
C GLU A 18 -0.53 -7.08 3.70
N ASP A 19 -1.40 -6.06 3.63
CA ASP A 19 -2.75 -6.23 3.11
C ASP A 19 -2.75 -6.47 1.59
N GLY A 20 -1.82 -5.85 0.84
CA GLY A 20 -1.59 -6.08 -0.58
C GLY A 20 -1.11 -7.50 -0.87
N GLU A 21 -0.06 -7.95 -0.17
CA GLU A 21 0.48 -9.31 -0.23
C GLU A 21 -0.63 -10.36 -0.02
N MET A 22 -1.37 -10.23 1.08
CA MET A 22 -2.47 -11.14 1.41
C MET A 22 -3.56 -11.11 0.33
N PHE A 23 -3.88 -9.92 -0.19
CA PHE A 23 -4.87 -9.78 -1.25
C PHE A 23 -4.44 -10.50 -2.52
N TYR A 24 -3.20 -10.28 -2.98
CA TYR A 24 -2.69 -10.88 -4.20
C TYR A 24 -2.55 -12.39 -4.11
N HIS A 25 -2.09 -12.94 -2.98
CA HIS A 25 -2.11 -14.39 -2.78
C HIS A 25 -3.53 -14.96 -2.87
N LYS A 26 -4.51 -14.27 -2.30
CA LYS A 26 -5.91 -14.71 -2.41
C LYS A 26 -6.45 -14.60 -3.83
N ALA A 27 -6.13 -13.54 -4.57
CA ALA A 27 -6.48 -13.40 -5.98
C ALA A 27 -5.84 -14.52 -6.82
N ALA A 28 -4.59 -14.91 -6.53
CA ALA A 28 -3.91 -16.01 -7.19
C ALA A 28 -4.60 -17.37 -6.96
N LEU A 29 -5.16 -17.61 -5.77
CA LEU A 29 -5.92 -18.83 -5.46
C LEU A 29 -7.23 -18.93 -6.28
N ASN A 30 -7.85 -17.78 -6.57
CA ASN A 30 -9.11 -17.71 -7.31
C ASN A 30 -8.93 -17.51 -8.82
N ALA A 31 -7.69 -17.40 -9.29
CA ALA A 31 -7.38 -17.14 -10.70
C ALA A 31 -7.74 -18.33 -11.60
N GLU A 32 -8.40 -18.03 -12.72
CA GLU A 32 -8.92 -19.04 -13.67
C GLU A 32 -7.82 -19.70 -14.51
N THR A 33 -6.72 -19.00 -14.77
CA THR A 33 -5.63 -19.47 -15.63
C THR A 33 -4.29 -19.47 -14.89
N LYS A 34 -3.34 -20.27 -15.37
CA LYS A 34 -1.97 -20.27 -14.84
C LYS A 34 -1.30 -18.90 -14.99
N GLU A 35 -1.48 -18.24 -16.13
CA GLU A 35 -0.90 -16.92 -16.39
C GLU A 35 -1.34 -15.87 -15.35
N ILE A 36 -2.64 -15.83 -15.03
CA ILE A 36 -3.21 -14.87 -14.08
C ILE A 36 -2.77 -15.20 -12.64
N ARG A 37 -2.70 -16.49 -12.30
CA ARG A 37 -2.18 -16.93 -11.00
C ARG A 37 -0.71 -16.56 -10.81
N ASP A 38 0.13 -16.81 -11.81
CA ASP A 38 1.55 -16.46 -11.76
C ASP A 38 1.73 -14.94 -11.67
N PHE A 39 0.89 -14.18 -12.38
CA PHE A 39 0.86 -12.72 -12.28
C PHE A 39 0.59 -12.26 -10.85
N PHE A 40 -0.50 -12.71 -10.23
CA PHE A 40 -0.82 -12.30 -8.86
C PHE A 40 0.20 -12.77 -7.83
N ASN A 41 0.78 -13.97 -7.97
CA ASN A 41 1.87 -14.38 -7.09
C ASN A 41 3.10 -13.47 -7.23
N THR A 42 3.43 -13.04 -8.45
CA THR A 42 4.52 -12.07 -8.66
C THR A 42 4.23 -10.73 -7.98
N MET A 43 2.97 -10.27 -8.04
CA MET A 43 2.59 -9.04 -7.34
C MET A 43 2.73 -9.20 -5.82
N ALA A 44 2.26 -10.32 -5.25
CA ALA A 44 2.40 -10.60 -3.82
C ALA A 44 3.87 -10.62 -3.36
N ASP A 45 4.77 -11.20 -4.15
CA ASP A 45 6.20 -11.23 -3.85
C ASP A 45 6.83 -9.83 -3.83
N GLU A 46 6.36 -8.90 -4.67
CA GLU A 46 6.82 -7.52 -4.69
C GLU A 46 6.32 -6.75 -3.45
N GLU A 47 5.05 -6.89 -3.06
CA GLU A 47 4.52 -6.28 -1.82
C GLU A 47 5.27 -6.79 -0.58
N ALA A 48 5.58 -8.09 -0.52
CA ALA A 48 6.37 -8.65 0.58
C ALA A 48 7.78 -8.03 0.67
N ARG A 49 8.39 -7.71 -0.48
CA ARG A 49 9.65 -6.98 -0.54
C ARG A 49 9.49 -5.53 -0.07
N HIS A 50 8.45 -4.83 -0.52
CA HIS A 50 8.16 -3.46 -0.08
C HIS A 50 7.90 -3.38 1.43
N LYS A 51 7.11 -4.31 1.97
CA LYS A 51 6.90 -4.49 3.42
C LYS A 51 8.23 -4.58 4.16
N THR A 52 9.14 -5.44 3.70
CA THR A 52 10.46 -5.61 4.32
C THR A 52 11.26 -4.30 4.33
N ILE A 53 11.20 -3.54 3.25
CA ILE A 53 11.86 -2.23 3.16
C ILE A 53 11.30 -1.26 4.20
N PHE A 54 9.97 -1.16 4.34
CA PHE A 54 9.37 -0.30 5.35
C PHE A 54 9.63 -0.79 6.78
N GLU A 55 9.69 -2.10 7.01
CA GLU A 55 10.09 -2.68 8.30
C GLU A 55 11.53 -2.31 8.67
N ASP A 56 12.45 -2.30 7.70
CA ASP A 56 13.85 -1.92 7.93
C ASP A 56 13.99 -0.41 8.17
N MET A 57 13.23 0.42 7.46
CA MET A 57 13.10 1.85 7.80
C MET A 57 12.57 2.04 9.22
N PHE A 58 11.58 1.25 9.64
CA PHE A 58 10.95 1.33 10.95
C PHE A 58 11.95 0.99 12.08
N LYS A 59 12.75 -0.06 11.91
CA LYS A 59 13.83 -0.43 12.86
C LYS A 59 14.90 0.66 12.99
N GLY A 60 15.12 1.44 11.92
CA GLY A 60 16.10 2.52 11.85
C GLY A 60 15.61 3.89 12.34
N ILE A 61 14.39 3.99 12.89
CA ILE A 61 13.89 5.24 13.47
C ILE A 61 14.66 5.56 14.75
N ASP A 62 15.58 6.52 14.67
CA ASP A 62 15.94 7.32 15.85
C ASP A 62 14.70 8.14 16.23
N VAL A 63 14.19 7.92 17.44
CA VAL A 63 13.05 8.65 18.00
C VAL A 63 13.45 10.11 18.24
N ASN A 64 13.53 10.89 17.18
CA ASN A 64 13.73 12.33 17.24
C ASN A 64 12.39 12.99 16.92
N PRO A 65 11.70 13.58 17.92
CA PRO A 65 10.47 14.30 17.65
C PRO A 65 10.80 15.50 16.75
N PRO A 66 10.13 15.67 15.60
CA PRO A 66 10.31 16.83 14.77
C PRO A 66 9.72 18.07 15.44
N ALA A 67 10.40 19.21 15.27
CA ALA A 67 10.05 20.49 15.86
C ALA A 67 8.58 20.88 15.60
N GLU A 68 7.85 21.10 16.69
CA GLU A 68 6.47 21.52 16.73
C GLU A 68 6.29 22.89 16.07
N SER A 69 5.60 22.97 14.94
CA SER A 69 4.85 24.20 14.59
C SER A 69 3.81 24.04 13.48
N PHE A 70 3.81 22.94 12.71
CA PHE A 70 2.86 22.79 11.58
C PHE A 70 2.16 21.43 11.46
N ARG A 71 2.42 20.49 12.38
CA ARG A 71 2.02 19.07 12.20
C ARG A 71 0.67 18.67 12.80
N GLY A 72 0.05 19.45 13.68
CA GLY A 72 -1.17 19.01 14.39
C GLY A 72 -2.36 18.69 13.47
N GLU A 73 -2.76 19.65 12.63
CA GLU A 73 -3.88 19.49 11.70
C GLU A 73 -3.54 18.52 10.57
N TYR A 74 -2.32 18.56 10.05
CA TYR A 74 -1.90 17.67 8.96
C TYR A 74 -1.72 16.21 9.42
N ALA A 75 -1.27 15.98 10.66
CA ALA A 75 -1.28 14.66 11.27
C ALA A 75 -2.70 14.14 11.54
N ALA A 76 -3.63 15.01 11.92
CA ALA A 76 -5.04 14.64 12.07
C ALA A 76 -5.68 14.31 10.72
N TYR A 77 -5.39 15.08 9.66
CA TYR A 77 -5.78 14.78 8.29
C TYR A 77 -5.27 13.39 7.86
N LEU A 78 -3.97 13.12 8.06
CA LEU A 78 -3.40 11.83 7.68
C LEU A 78 -3.97 10.67 8.48
N ARG A 79 -4.22 10.86 9.78
CA ARG A 79 -4.92 9.86 10.57
C ARG A 79 -6.31 9.59 10.03
N ASP A 80 -7.09 10.62 9.74
CA ASP A 80 -8.44 10.48 9.19
C ASP A 80 -8.42 9.81 7.80
N TYR A 81 -7.41 10.13 6.99
CA TYR A 81 -7.16 9.54 5.68
C TYR A 81 -6.84 8.03 5.80
N ILE A 82 -6.07 7.65 6.82
CA ILE A 82 -5.64 6.29 7.17
C ILE A 82 -6.73 5.45 7.86
N ASP A 83 -7.49 6.01 8.80
CA ASP A 83 -8.46 5.32 9.67
C ASP A 83 -9.78 4.96 8.95
N GLY A 84 -9.71 4.75 7.63
CA GLY A 84 -10.81 4.21 6.83
C GLY A 84 -11.77 5.24 6.25
N LYS A 85 -11.35 6.51 6.08
CA LYS A 85 -12.10 7.45 5.23
C LYS A 85 -11.64 7.46 3.78
N VAL A 86 -10.39 7.08 3.46
CA VAL A 86 -9.86 7.16 2.09
C VAL A 86 -9.05 5.95 1.64
N ILE A 87 -8.14 5.40 2.45
CA ILE A 87 -7.39 4.18 2.07
C ILE A 87 -8.11 2.93 2.56
N PHE A 88 -8.43 2.04 1.62
CA PHE A 88 -8.89 0.67 1.84
C PHE A 88 -9.83 0.51 3.04
N THR A 89 -11.08 0.94 2.87
CA THR A 89 -12.06 0.87 3.96
C THR A 89 -12.20 -0.57 4.45
N ARG A 90 -12.50 -0.75 5.74
CA ARG A 90 -12.77 -2.08 6.31
C ARG A 90 -13.81 -2.86 5.50
N LYS A 91 -14.79 -2.17 4.93
CA LYS A 91 -15.81 -2.76 4.05
C LYS A 91 -15.21 -3.29 2.75
N GLU A 92 -14.35 -2.52 2.09
CA GLU A 92 -13.67 -2.95 0.86
C GLU A 92 -12.73 -4.12 1.13
N LYS A 93 -12.04 -4.11 2.28
CA LYS A 93 -11.25 -5.25 2.76
C LYS A 93 -12.11 -6.49 2.95
N ASP A 94 -13.21 -6.37 3.67
CA ASP A 94 -14.10 -7.49 3.93
C ASP A 94 -14.70 -8.03 2.62
N GLN A 95 -15.06 -7.16 1.67
CA GLN A 95 -15.57 -7.54 0.36
C GLN A 95 -14.51 -8.25 -0.49
N ALA A 96 -13.32 -7.68 -0.62
CA ALA A 96 -12.19 -8.28 -1.30
C ALA A 96 -11.81 -9.64 -0.68
N MET A 97 -11.91 -9.75 0.64
CA MET A 97 -11.61 -10.96 1.42
C MET A 97 -12.80 -11.90 1.61
N SER A 98 -13.97 -11.64 1.02
CA SER A 98 -15.13 -12.53 1.14
C SER A 98 -15.08 -13.77 0.23
N GLY A 99 -14.05 -13.89 -0.63
CA GLY A 99 -13.80 -15.09 -1.46
C GLY A 99 -14.69 -15.23 -2.70
N SER A 100 -15.53 -14.25 -2.97
CA SER A 100 -16.50 -14.22 -4.08
C SER A 100 -16.11 -13.29 -5.23
N ILE A 101 -14.91 -12.71 -5.20
CA ILE A 101 -14.43 -11.82 -6.27
C ILE A 101 -13.90 -12.64 -7.46
N ASP A 102 -14.41 -12.34 -8.65
CA ASP A 102 -13.88 -12.89 -9.90
C ASP A 102 -12.56 -12.21 -10.28
N THR A 103 -11.89 -12.74 -11.31
CA THR A 103 -10.57 -12.22 -11.72
C THR A 103 -10.61 -10.75 -12.13
N ILE A 104 -11.63 -10.33 -12.90
CA ILE A 104 -11.73 -8.95 -13.38
C ILE A 104 -12.03 -7.97 -12.23
N GLN A 105 -12.83 -8.38 -11.26
CA GLN A 105 -13.07 -7.62 -10.03
C GLN A 105 -11.80 -7.51 -9.20
N ALA A 106 -11.02 -8.58 -9.07
CA ALA A 106 -9.74 -8.55 -8.36
C ALA A 106 -8.75 -7.57 -9.01
N VAL A 107 -8.63 -7.59 -10.34
CA VAL A 107 -7.77 -6.65 -11.09
C VAL A 107 -8.24 -5.20 -10.89
N ARG A 108 -9.53 -4.92 -11.03
CA ARG A 108 -10.08 -3.56 -10.84
C ARG A 108 -9.91 -3.05 -9.43
N PHE A 109 -10.08 -3.92 -8.45
CA PHE A 109 -9.84 -3.61 -7.06
C PHE A 109 -8.36 -3.26 -6.82
N SER A 110 -7.45 -4.05 -7.39
CA SER A 110 -6.00 -3.83 -7.30
C SER A 110 -5.59 -2.47 -7.89
N LEU A 111 -6.18 -2.05 -9.02
CA LEU A 111 -5.89 -0.74 -9.62
C LEU A 111 -6.12 0.43 -8.67
N GLY A 112 -7.22 0.39 -7.90
CA GLY A 112 -7.50 1.42 -6.89
C GLY A 112 -6.47 1.38 -5.77
N ARG A 113 -6.11 0.18 -5.34
CA ARG A 113 -5.10 -0.03 -4.29
C ARG A 113 -3.74 0.53 -4.65
N GLU A 114 -3.24 0.29 -5.86
CA GLU A 114 -1.96 0.85 -6.29
C GLU A 114 -1.95 2.39 -6.23
N ILE A 115 -3.05 3.02 -6.64
CA ILE A 115 -3.19 4.48 -6.58
C ILE A 115 -3.17 4.97 -5.13
N ASP A 116 -3.87 4.28 -4.24
CA ASP A 116 -3.93 4.62 -2.81
C ASP A 116 -2.55 4.48 -2.14
N SER A 117 -1.81 3.40 -2.42
CA SER A 117 -0.43 3.18 -1.95
C SER A 117 0.49 4.30 -2.44
N ILE A 118 0.46 4.63 -3.75
CA ILE A 118 1.26 5.71 -4.33
C ILE A 118 1.00 7.04 -3.62
N LEU A 119 -0.27 7.40 -3.44
CA LEU A 119 -0.64 8.67 -2.78
C LEU A 119 -0.17 8.66 -1.33
N TYR A 120 -0.36 7.55 -0.62
CA TYR A 120 0.11 7.41 0.76
C TYR A 120 1.61 7.64 0.88
N TYR A 121 2.41 7.03 0.01
CA TYR A 121 3.87 7.14 0.06
C TYR A 121 4.37 8.56 -0.23
N HIS A 122 3.67 9.33 -1.08
CA HIS A 122 3.96 10.77 -1.25
C HIS A 122 3.72 11.56 0.03
N GLU A 123 2.60 11.32 0.70
CA GLU A 123 2.26 12.02 1.95
C GLU A 123 3.19 11.60 3.11
N ALA A 124 3.54 10.31 3.19
CA ALA A 124 4.41 9.74 4.22
C ALA A 124 5.80 10.39 4.24
N LYS A 125 6.34 10.78 3.08
CA LYS A 125 7.64 11.48 2.99
C LYS A 125 7.70 12.74 3.86
N GLN A 126 6.59 13.45 4.08
CA GLN A 126 6.57 14.65 4.93
C GLN A 126 6.92 14.37 6.41
N PHE A 127 6.86 13.09 6.81
CA PHE A 127 7.05 12.62 8.18
C PHE A 127 8.32 11.82 8.38
N ILE A 128 8.99 11.42 7.29
CA ILE A 128 10.16 10.56 7.28
C ILE A 128 11.41 11.40 6.99
N ASP A 129 12.57 11.01 7.52
CA ASP A 129 13.84 11.65 7.21
C ASP A 129 14.13 11.60 5.70
N LYS A 130 14.61 12.72 5.15
CA LYS A 130 14.98 12.87 3.73
C LYS A 130 15.97 11.82 3.25
N LYS A 131 16.78 11.23 4.14
CA LYS A 131 17.70 10.13 3.78
C LYS A 131 16.97 8.90 3.21
N HIS A 132 15.70 8.68 3.58
CA HIS A 132 14.90 7.55 3.07
C HIS A 132 14.12 7.89 1.80
N TYR A 133 14.07 9.16 1.37
CA TYR A 133 13.29 9.56 0.19
C TYR A 133 13.65 8.77 -1.07
N PRO A 134 14.93 8.52 -1.41
CA PRO A 134 15.27 7.76 -2.62
C PRO A 134 14.70 6.34 -2.62
N GLU A 135 14.54 5.73 -1.46
CA GLU A 135 14.00 4.38 -1.34
C GLU A 135 12.47 4.38 -1.44
N ILE A 136 11.80 5.34 -0.81
CA ILE A 136 10.35 5.56 -0.97
C ILE A 136 10.00 5.88 -2.44
N ASP A 137 10.81 6.70 -3.11
CA ASP A 137 10.62 7.03 -4.52
C ASP A 137 10.75 5.80 -5.43
N ARG A 138 11.64 4.85 -5.10
CA ARG A 138 11.73 3.58 -5.84
C ARG A 138 10.48 2.73 -5.68
N ILE A 139 9.94 2.62 -4.46
CA ILE A 139 8.69 1.89 -4.21
C ILE A 139 7.57 2.54 -5.02
N ILE A 140 7.41 3.86 -4.95
CA ILE A 140 6.41 4.60 -5.75
C ILE A 140 6.53 4.30 -7.26
N ASP A 141 7.75 4.22 -7.79
CA ASP A 141 7.98 3.88 -9.20
C ASP A 141 7.67 2.41 -9.53
N GLU A 142 7.77 1.51 -8.57
CA GLU A 142 7.39 0.11 -8.68
C GLU A 142 5.86 -0.05 -8.66
N GLU A 143 5.16 0.65 -7.76
CA GLU A 143 3.69 0.70 -7.70
C GLU A 143 3.08 1.29 -8.98
N ARG A 144 3.74 2.29 -9.59
CA ARG A 144 3.34 2.78 -10.92
C ARG A 144 3.42 1.69 -11.98
N LYS A 145 4.44 0.82 -11.92
CA LYS A 145 4.57 -0.32 -12.85
C LYS A 145 3.53 -1.39 -12.54
N HIS A 146 3.24 -1.64 -11.26
CA HIS A 146 2.15 -2.52 -10.82
C HIS A 146 0.81 -2.08 -11.41
N PHE A 147 0.47 -0.80 -11.25
CA PHE A 147 -0.70 -0.19 -11.85
C PHE A 147 -0.74 -0.39 -13.38
N MET A 148 0.36 -0.13 -14.08
CA MET A 148 0.42 -0.33 -15.54
C MET A 148 0.18 -1.79 -15.94
N LYS A 149 0.81 -2.74 -15.25
CA LYS A 149 0.64 -4.18 -15.50
C LYS A 149 -0.82 -4.60 -15.28
N LEU A 150 -1.45 -4.13 -14.19
CA LEU A 150 -2.85 -4.38 -13.88
C LEU A 150 -3.78 -3.78 -14.92
N ALA A 151 -3.50 -2.56 -15.39
CA ALA A 151 -4.33 -1.89 -16.40
C ALA A 151 -4.27 -2.64 -17.74
N ASP A 152 -3.11 -3.18 -18.11
CA ASP A 152 -2.97 -4.01 -19.30
C ASP A 152 -3.65 -5.37 -19.14
N MET A 153 -3.59 -5.98 -17.95
CA MET A 153 -4.37 -7.18 -17.63
C MET A 153 -5.88 -6.91 -17.74
N GLU A 154 -6.37 -5.78 -17.20
CA GLU A 154 -7.79 -5.41 -17.26
C GLU A 154 -8.27 -5.33 -18.71
N LYS A 155 -7.48 -4.75 -19.61
CA LYS A 155 -7.82 -4.66 -21.04
C LYS A 155 -7.92 -6.02 -21.71
N LYS A 156 -7.07 -6.98 -21.33
CA LYS A 156 -7.09 -8.35 -21.89
C LYS A 156 -8.28 -9.19 -21.42
N LEU A 157 -8.85 -8.84 -20.26
CA LEU A 157 -9.99 -9.52 -19.64
C LEU A 157 -11.35 -8.93 -20.07
N ARG A 158 -11.36 -7.84 -20.85
CA ARG A 158 -12.56 -7.23 -21.45
C ARG A 158 -12.89 -7.88 -22.79
#